data_AF-A0A442HZJ0-F1
#
_entry.id   AF-A0A442HZJ0-F1
#
_cell.length_a   1.000
_cell.length_b   1.000
_cell.length_c   1.000
_cell.angle_alpha   90.00
_cell.angle_beta   90.00
_cell.angle_gamma   90.00
#
_symmetry.space_group_name_H-M   'P 1'
#
loop_
_entity.id
_entity.type
_entity.pdbx_description
1 polymer ?
#
loop_
_entity_poly.entity_id
_entity_poly.type
_entity_poly.pdbx_seq_one_letter_code
_entity_poly.pdbx_strand_id
1 'polypeptide(L)' 'KFNEKTSFNLQVSGDDDKNYGVAANIAYDVVPGFTVTAEVDWAHDGKFGQADNFNWTSADKKNSVGGLLRFQRSF' A
#
# COMPACT_ATOMS: atom_id res chain seq x y z
N LYS A 1 18.31 -0.96 10.92
CA LYS A 1 18.04 0.43 10.51
C LYS A 1 18.73 0.65 9.16
N PHE A 2 17.99 0.87 8.08
CA PHE A 2 18.53 0.91 6.71
C PHE A 2 19.50 2.09 6.47
N ASN A 3 19.21 3.27 7.03
CA ASN A 3 19.98 4.53 7.00
C ASN A 3 19.26 5.56 7.91
N GLU A 4 19.83 6.73 8.21
CA GLU A 4 19.10 7.90 8.76
C GLU A 4 18.17 8.58 7.75
N LYS A 5 18.44 8.45 6.44
CA LYS A 5 17.67 9.03 5.33
C LYS A 5 16.54 8.13 4.82
N THR A 6 16.33 6.98 5.43
CA THR A 6 15.39 5.96 4.95
C THR A 6 14.43 5.57 6.06
N SER A 7 13.14 5.77 5.81
CA SER A 7 12.06 5.28 6.66
C SER A 7 11.37 4.12 5.97
N PHE A 8 11.14 3.04 6.70
CA PHE A 8 10.42 1.86 6.22
C PHE A 8 9.18 1.63 7.07
N ASN A 9 8.08 1.28 6.42
CA ASN A 9 6.84 0.93 7.07
C ASN A 9 6.25 -0.34 6.44
N LEU A 10 5.69 -1.20 7.29
CA LEU A 10 4.96 -2.39 6.92
C LEU A 10 3.64 -2.41 7.70
N GLN A 11 2.54 -2.63 6.99
CA GLN A 11 1.20 -2.72 7.55
C GLN A 11 0.51 -3.99 7.05
N VAL A 12 -0.25 -4.62 7.94
CA VAL A 12 -1.10 -5.76 7.63
C VAL A 12 -2.48 -5.51 8.22
N SER A 13 -3.52 -5.90 7.50
CA SER A 13 -4.90 -5.71 7.92
C SER A 13 -5.79 -6.86 7.47
N GLY A 14 -6.91 -7.05 8.15
CA GLY A 14 -7.98 -7.94 7.70
C GLY A 14 -9.25 -7.82 8.52
N ASP A 15 -10.33 -8.41 8.01
CA ASP A 15 -11.68 -8.33 8.57
C ASP A 15 -12.41 -9.70 8.58
N ASP A 16 -13.65 -9.70 9.08
CA ASP A 16 -14.49 -10.89 9.22
C ASP A 16 -14.92 -11.49 7.88
N ASP A 17 -14.99 -10.67 6.82
CA ASP A 17 -15.29 -11.11 5.46
C ASP A 17 -14.07 -11.76 4.78
N LYS A 18 -12.96 -11.91 5.52
CA LYS A 18 -11.68 -12.45 5.06
C LYS A 18 -11.04 -11.59 3.99
N ASN A 19 -11.28 -10.29 4.01
CA ASN A 19 -10.46 -9.37 3.24
C ASN A 19 -9.11 -9.23 3.93
N TYR A 20 -8.03 -9.23 3.15
CA TYR A 20 -6.68 -9.06 3.69
C TYR A 20 -5.93 -8.00 2.92
N GLY A 21 -5.19 -7.16 3.65
CA GLY A 21 -4.32 -6.13 3.10
C GLY A 21 -2.90 -6.28 3.61
N VAL A 22 -1.93 -6.11 2.72
CA VAL A 22 -0.52 -5.98 3.08
C VAL A 22 0.04 -4.78 2.32
N ALA A 23 0.58 -3.81 3.04
CA ALA A 23 1.17 -2.61 2.48
C ALA A 23 2.60 -2.45 2.99
N ALA A 24 3.53 -2.18 2.09
CA ALA A 24 4.92 -1.89 2.44
C ALA A 24 5.38 -0.62 1.70
N ASN A 25 5.96 0.32 2.44
CA ASN A 25 6.53 1.51 1.85
C ASN A 25 7.92 1.84 2.38
N ILE A 26 8.67 2.50 1.52
CA ILE A 26 9.99 3.05 1.80
C ILE A 26 10.01 4.51 1.37
N ALA A 27 10.34 5.39 2.31
CA ALA A 27 10.57 6.79 2.06
C ALA A 27 12.07 7.08 2.11
N TYR A 28 12.58 7.78 1.10
CA TYR A 28 13.99 8.15 0.98
C TYR A 28 14.15 9.65 0.79
N ASP A 29 14.94 10.26 1.67
CA ASP A 29 15.33 11.67 1.60
C ASP A 29 16.53 11.81 0.65
N VAL A 30 16.22 12.12 -0.61
CA VAL A 30 17.22 12.27 -1.67
C VAL A 30 18.13 13.46 -1.38
N VAL A 31 17.52 14.61 -1.07
CA VAL A 31 18.19 15.85 -0.63
C VAL A 31 17.33 16.54 0.44
N PRO A 32 17.89 17.43 1.28
CA PRO A 32 17.10 18.17 2.26
C PRO A 32 15.86 18.83 1.64
N GLY A 33 14.69 18.54 2.20
CA GLY A 33 13.40 19.02 1.72
C GLY A 33 12.85 18.32 0.48
N PHE A 34 13.45 17.21 -0.01
CA PHE A 34 12.89 16.37 -1.08
C PHE A 34 12.90 14.89 -0.70
N THR A 35 11.71 14.32 -0.60
CA THR A 35 11.48 12.93 -0.24
C THR A 35 10.76 12.21 -1.37
N VAL A 36 11.23 11.00 -1.70
CA VAL A 36 10.56 10.08 -2.62
C VAL A 36 10.08 8.88 -1.82
N THR A 37 8.79 8.57 -1.92
CA THR A 37 8.20 7.39 -1.28
C THR A 37 7.72 6.42 -2.34
N ALA A 38 8.14 5.17 -2.23
CA ALA A 38 7.60 4.05 -3.00
C ALA A 38 6.78 3.15 -2.08
N GLU A 39 5.61 2.76 -2.54
CA GLU A 39 4.68 1.89 -1.82
C GLU A 39 4.16 0.80 -2.76
N VAL A 40 4.05 -0.40 -2.21
CA VAL A 40 3.40 -1.54 -2.84
C VAL A 40 2.37 -2.12 -1.89
N ASP A 41 1.21 -2.43 -2.44
CA ASP A 41 0.06 -2.96 -1.73
C ASP A 41 -0.39 -4.25 -2.37
N TRP A 42 -0.81 -5.19 -1.54
CA TRP A 42 -1.51 -6.39 -1.94
C TRP A 42 -2.84 -6.46 -1.20
N ALA A 43 -3.90 -6.79 -1.94
CA ALA A 43 -5.24 -6.94 -1.42
C ALA A 43 -5.83 -8.29 -1.82
N HIS A 44 -6.48 -8.94 -0.87
CA HIS A 44 -7.32 -10.11 -1.05
C HIS A 44 -8.77 -9.77 -0.79
N ASP A 45 -9.64 -10.10 -1.72
CA ASP A 45 -11.09 -10.01 -1.58
C ASP A 45 -11.63 -11.40 -1.19
N GLY A 46 -12.06 -11.51 0.07
CA GLY A 46 -12.59 -12.76 0.63
C GLY A 46 -13.96 -13.15 0.08
N LYS A 47 -14.70 -12.18 -0.46
CA LYS A 47 -16.03 -12.33 -1.06
C LYS A 47 -16.04 -12.22 -2.59
N PHE A 48 -14.88 -12.28 -3.23
CA PHE A 48 -14.78 -12.14 -4.68
C PHE A 48 -15.75 -13.05 -5.44
N GLY A 49 -16.57 -12.45 -6.30
CA GLY A 49 -17.57 -13.13 -7.12
C GLY A 49 -18.87 -13.51 -6.40
N GLN A 50 -19.04 -13.15 -5.12
CA GLN A 50 -20.29 -13.35 -4.38
C GLN A 50 -21.26 -12.18 -4.63
N ALA A 51 -22.57 -12.44 -4.52
CA ALA A 51 -23.61 -11.47 -4.86
C ALA A 51 -23.66 -10.26 -3.89
N ASP A 52 -23.22 -10.43 -2.66
CA ASP A 52 -23.11 -9.39 -1.63
C ASP A 52 -21.71 -8.76 -1.54
N ASN A 53 -20.83 -9.04 -2.51
CA ASN A 53 -19.48 -8.50 -2.50
C ASN A 53 -19.48 -6.97 -2.62
N PHE A 54 -18.78 -6.28 -1.71
CA PHE A 54 -18.57 -4.84 -1.75
C PHE A 54 -17.09 -4.53 -1.99
N ASN A 55 -16.79 -3.94 -3.13
CA ASN A 55 -15.43 -3.56 -3.51
C ASN A 55 -15.37 -2.07 -3.90
N TRP A 56 -14.82 -1.25 -3.01
CA TRP A 56 -14.57 0.18 -3.28
C TRP A 56 -13.46 0.36 -4.33
N THR A 57 -12.39 -0.44 -4.28
CA THR A 57 -11.16 -0.22 -5.06
C THR A 57 -11.31 -0.42 -6.57
N SER A 58 -12.47 -0.93 -7.03
CA SER A 58 -12.71 -1.36 -8.41
C SER A 58 -11.75 -2.46 -8.90
N ALA A 59 -11.08 -3.16 -7.98
CA ALA A 59 -10.24 -4.31 -8.29
C ALA A 59 -11.06 -5.45 -8.92
N ASP A 60 -10.68 -5.92 -10.11
CA ASP A 60 -11.41 -6.93 -10.87
C ASP A 60 -10.94 -8.37 -10.60
N LYS A 61 -10.09 -8.57 -9.59
CA LYS A 61 -9.48 -9.86 -9.25
C LYS A 61 -9.54 -10.13 -7.75
N LYS A 62 -9.71 -11.41 -7.41
CA LYS A 62 -9.66 -11.92 -6.02
C LYS A 62 -8.39 -11.52 -5.27
N ASN A 63 -7.26 -11.48 -5.98
CA ASN A 63 -6.01 -10.97 -5.46
C ASN A 63 -5.54 -9.85 -6.37
N SER A 64 -5.22 -8.71 -5.79
CA SER A 64 -4.84 -7.50 -6.52
C SER A 64 -3.57 -6.91 -5.94
N VAL A 65 -2.73 -6.36 -6.82
CA VAL A 65 -1.50 -5.65 -6.43
C VAL A 65 -1.59 -4.23 -6.96
N GLY A 66 -1.29 -3.28 -6.10
CA GLY A 66 -1.24 -1.86 -6.40
C GLY A 66 0.07 -1.26 -5.91
N GLY A 67 0.29 -0.01 -6.29
CA GLY A 67 1.41 0.74 -5.76
C GLY A 67 1.39 2.18 -6.23
N LEU A 68 2.20 2.99 -5.57
CA LEU A 68 2.34 4.41 -5.88
C LEU A 68 3.77 4.89 -5.69
N LEU A 69 4.09 5.93 -6.45
CA LEU A 69 5.29 6.75 -6.25
C LEU A 69 4.84 8.15 -5.85
N ARG A 70 5.33 8.62 -4.71
CA ARG A 70 5.02 9.96 -4.18
C ARG A 70 6.28 10.80 -4.15
N PHE A 71 6.16 12.02 -4.64
CA PHE A 71 7.21 13.03 -4.61
C PHE A 71 6.75 14.16 -3.69
N GLN A 72 7.53 14.46 -2.65
CA GLN A 72 7.21 15.52 -1.70
C GLN A 72 8.39 16.51 -1.62
N ARG A 73 8.13 17.78 -1.88
CA ARG A 73 9.11 18.87 -1.81
C ARG A 73 8.63 19.98 -0.88
N SER A 74 9.52 20.44 0.00
CA SER A 74 9.34 21.65 0.80
C SER A 74 10.15 22.81 0.17
N PHE A 75 9.58 24.01 0.19
CA PHE A 75 10.15 25.24 -0.38
C PHE A 75 10.50 26.25 0.70
#